data_AF-A0A0J1G072-F1
#
_entry.id   AF-A0A0J1G072-F1
#
_cell.length_a   1.000
_cell.length_b   1.000
_cell.length_c   1.000
_cell.angle_alpha   90.00
_cell.angle_beta   90.00
_cell.angle_gamma   90.00
#
_symmetry.space_group_name_H-M   'P 1'
#
loop_
_entity.id
_entity.type
_entity.pdbx_description
1 polymer ?
#
loop_
_entity_poly.entity_id
_entity_poly.type
_entity_poly.pdbx_seq_one_letter_code
_entity_poly.pdbx_strand_id
1 'polypeptide(L)'
;MPSSLPPSELSVNALSERLATRLVDNAARLRIAISHTPDGTVIADAGVDAMGGVEAGVLIARLCMGGLGRVAVRMSLEANPLWPSMIEVHTSAPVLACLGSQYAGWSLSATKEQTGGKKFFSLGSGPARALAAKETLFDELGYRDRHDRGALVLEVDRLPPPFIIDKILRDCALAPDKLTLVVTPTHSVAGTVQVVARVVEVALHKTHVLGVDLGEIIEGSGSAPLPPPAPDAIQAMGRTNDAILYGGRVHLTVKSDAVARRLAAELPSSNARDYGRPFADIFTSFNYDFYQIDPALFAPAEVWISSLESGATYHGGKIDMALLDAQWSGTLPAAAVGGAAQP
;
A
#
# COMPACT_ATOMS: atom_id res chain seq x y z
N MET A 1 -26.34 -0.62 -4.37
CA MET A 1 -26.61 -1.88 -5.10
C MET A 1 -26.29 -3.02 -4.14
N PRO A 2 -27.04 -4.13 -4.10
CA PRO A 2 -26.59 -5.31 -3.38
C PRO A 2 -25.24 -5.79 -3.95
N SER A 3 -24.37 -6.33 -3.10
CA SER A 3 -23.05 -6.80 -3.52
C SER A 3 -23.20 -7.90 -4.58
N SER A 4 -22.44 -7.78 -5.66
CA SER A 4 -22.26 -8.80 -6.70
C SER A 4 -21.28 -9.90 -6.29
N LEU A 5 -20.54 -9.68 -5.19
CA LEU A 5 -19.61 -10.65 -4.65
C LEU A 5 -20.36 -11.71 -3.82
N PRO A 6 -20.00 -13.00 -3.94
CA PRO A 6 -20.50 -13.99 -3.00
C PRO A 6 -20.01 -13.64 -1.59
N PRO A 7 -20.82 -13.87 -0.54
CA PRO A 7 -20.38 -13.67 0.84
C PRO A 7 -19.13 -14.51 1.11
N SER A 8 -18.08 -13.87 1.61
CA SER A 8 -16.84 -14.54 1.99
C SER A 8 -16.91 -15.02 3.43
N GLU A 9 -16.63 -16.30 3.66
CA GLU A 9 -16.46 -16.88 5.00
C GLU A 9 -15.03 -16.70 5.55
N LEU A 10 -14.10 -16.20 4.73
CA LEU A 10 -12.72 -15.96 5.15
C LEU A 10 -12.65 -14.78 6.13
N SER A 11 -12.00 -14.99 7.27
CA SER A 11 -11.68 -13.93 8.24
C SER A 11 -10.27 -13.39 8.00
N VAL A 12 -10.18 -12.14 7.52
CA VAL A 12 -8.88 -11.45 7.32
C VAL A 12 -8.14 -11.21 8.64
N ASN A 13 -8.86 -11.09 9.76
CA ASN A 13 -8.27 -10.96 11.09
C ASN A 13 -7.71 -12.30 11.60
N ALA A 14 -8.47 -13.40 11.49
CA ALA A 14 -8.00 -14.71 11.91
C ALA A 14 -6.77 -15.17 11.09
N LEU A 15 -6.77 -14.93 9.78
CA LEU A 15 -5.63 -15.24 8.90
C LEU A 15 -4.39 -14.39 9.21
N SER A 16 -4.60 -13.15 9.66
CA SER A 16 -3.53 -12.20 9.97
C SER A 16 -2.90 -12.38 11.35
N GLU A 17 -3.54 -13.12 12.26
CA GLU A 17 -3.08 -13.28 13.64
C GLU A 17 -1.64 -13.79 13.71
N ARG A 18 -1.31 -14.83 12.93
CA ARG A 18 0.06 -15.37 12.85
C ARG A 18 1.07 -14.36 12.31
N LEU A 19 0.65 -13.42 11.46
CA LEU A 19 1.52 -12.37 10.93
C LEU A 19 1.79 -11.31 12.00
N ALA A 20 0.77 -10.91 12.76
CA ALA A 20 0.90 -9.99 13.89
C ALA A 20 1.79 -10.59 15.00
N THR A 21 1.56 -11.84 15.38
CA THR A 21 2.42 -12.56 16.33
C THR A 21 3.86 -12.65 15.82
N ARG A 22 4.07 -13.01 14.55
CA ARG A 22 5.41 -13.07 13.97
C ARG A 22 6.12 -11.72 13.98
N LEU A 23 5.39 -10.62 13.76
CA LEU A 23 5.93 -9.27 13.84
C LEU A 23 6.49 -9.01 15.24
N VAL A 24 5.68 -9.26 16.28
CA VAL A 24 6.06 -9.08 17.69
C VAL A 24 7.22 -10.00 18.09
N ASP A 25 7.11 -11.30 17.82
CA ASP A 25 8.11 -12.31 18.23
C ASP A 25 9.48 -12.11 17.57
N ASN A 26 9.52 -11.45 16.41
CA ASN A 26 10.76 -11.22 15.66
C ASN A 26 11.23 -9.76 15.74
N ALA A 27 10.78 -9.00 16.74
CA ALA A 27 10.99 -7.56 16.80
C ALA A 27 12.46 -7.13 16.61
N ALA A 28 13.38 -7.77 17.34
CA ALA A 28 14.81 -7.49 17.23
C ALA A 28 15.38 -7.78 15.83
N ARG A 29 15.00 -8.92 15.23
CA ARG A 29 15.45 -9.32 13.88
C ARG A 29 14.93 -8.36 12.80
N LEU A 30 13.70 -7.88 12.98
CA LEU A 30 13.03 -6.93 12.09
C LEU A 30 13.42 -5.47 12.38
N ARG A 31 14.19 -5.22 13.44
CA ARG A 31 14.60 -3.90 13.93
C ARG A 31 13.41 -2.99 14.22
N ILE A 32 12.33 -3.56 14.75
CA ILE A 32 11.13 -2.83 15.20
C ILE A 32 11.14 -2.77 16.74
N ALA A 33 10.51 -1.74 17.30
CA ALA A 33 10.34 -1.60 18.73
C ALA A 33 8.91 -2.00 19.13
N ILE A 34 8.78 -2.83 20.17
CA ILE A 34 7.49 -3.21 20.72
C ILE A 34 7.29 -2.48 22.04
N SER A 35 6.15 -1.81 22.17
CA SER A 35 5.69 -1.23 23.42
C SER A 35 4.23 -1.60 23.66
N HIS A 36 3.77 -1.42 24.89
CA HIS A 36 2.39 -1.71 25.28
C HIS A 36 1.78 -0.47 25.94
N THR A 37 0.53 -0.21 25.63
CA THR A 37 -0.30 0.69 26.45
C THR A 37 -0.52 0.09 27.85
N PRO A 38 -0.90 0.89 28.86
CA PRO A 38 -1.22 0.37 30.20
C PRO A 38 -2.26 -0.77 30.20
N ASP A 39 -3.21 -0.72 29.28
CA ASP A 39 -4.30 -1.72 29.18
C ASP A 39 -3.94 -2.94 28.31
N GLY A 40 -2.76 -2.94 27.67
CA GLY A 40 -2.22 -4.12 26.98
C GLY A 40 -2.26 -4.09 25.45
N THR A 41 -2.80 -3.04 24.81
CA THR A 41 -2.67 -2.85 23.35
C THR A 41 -1.20 -2.83 22.96
N VAL A 42 -0.84 -3.64 21.97
CA VAL A 42 0.52 -3.72 21.42
C VAL A 42 0.72 -2.60 20.41
N ILE A 43 1.84 -1.88 20.53
CA ILE A 43 2.30 -0.89 19.55
C ILE A 43 3.64 -1.38 19.00
N ALA A 44 3.62 -1.77 17.73
CA ALA A 44 4.80 -2.13 16.95
C ALA A 44 5.27 -0.93 16.14
N ASP A 45 6.30 -0.25 16.63
CA ASP A 45 6.97 0.83 15.92
C ASP A 45 7.98 0.27 14.91
N ALA A 46 7.71 0.52 13.63
CA ALA A 46 8.52 0.06 12.52
C ALA A 46 9.17 1.21 11.73
N GLY A 47 9.25 2.42 12.29
CA GLY A 47 9.95 3.52 11.63
C GLY A 47 9.90 4.90 12.26
N VAL A 48 9.19 5.11 13.37
CA VAL A 48 9.13 6.39 14.10
C VAL A 48 10.43 6.60 14.89
N ASP A 49 10.66 5.75 15.89
CA ASP A 49 11.89 5.73 16.69
C ASP A 49 12.74 4.50 16.33
N ALA A 50 12.10 3.41 15.91
CA ALA A 50 12.77 2.21 15.43
C ALA A 50 13.30 2.35 13.99
N MET A 51 14.38 1.65 13.67
CA MET A 51 14.97 1.64 12.32
C MET A 51 14.06 0.97 11.28
N GLY A 52 13.36 -0.09 11.68
CA GLY A 52 12.60 -0.96 10.77
C GLY A 52 13.50 -1.61 9.72
N GLY A 53 12.90 -1.99 8.59
CA GLY A 53 13.65 -2.58 7.48
C GLY A 53 12.76 -3.15 6.39
N VAL A 54 13.39 -3.63 5.33
CA VAL A 54 12.67 -4.17 4.17
C VAL A 54 11.84 -5.40 4.57
N GLU A 55 12.41 -6.30 5.36
CA GLU A 55 11.70 -7.49 5.82
C GLU A 55 10.52 -7.16 6.74
N ALA A 56 10.65 -6.11 7.57
CA ALA A 56 9.56 -5.61 8.40
C ALA A 56 8.43 -5.09 7.50
N GLY A 57 8.77 -4.24 6.52
CA GLY A 57 7.81 -3.72 5.55
C GLY A 57 7.09 -4.82 4.75
N VAL A 58 7.79 -5.88 4.34
CA VAL A 58 7.17 -7.04 3.66
C VAL A 58 6.16 -7.75 4.58
N LEU A 59 6.51 -7.97 5.84
CA LEU A 59 5.60 -8.61 6.80
C LEU A 59 4.37 -7.73 7.08
N ILE A 60 4.59 -6.41 7.22
CA ILE A 60 3.53 -5.41 7.42
C ILE A 60 2.62 -5.33 6.19
N ALA A 61 3.16 -5.39 4.97
CA ALA A 61 2.36 -5.41 3.75
C ALA A 61 1.45 -6.65 3.68
N ARG A 62 1.98 -7.83 4.03
CA ARG A 62 1.17 -9.06 4.12
C ARG A 62 0.08 -8.96 5.20
N LEU A 63 0.40 -8.30 6.32
CA LEU A 63 -0.56 -8.00 7.38
C LEU A 63 -1.66 -7.06 6.85
N CYS A 64 -1.31 -5.99 6.14
CA CYS A 64 -2.27 -5.11 5.48
C CYS A 64 -3.21 -5.90 4.55
N MET A 65 -2.68 -6.89 3.81
CA MET A 65 -3.47 -7.74 2.91
C MET A 65 -4.29 -8.84 3.60
N GLY A 66 -4.42 -8.81 4.93
CA GLY A 66 -5.32 -9.72 5.64
C GLY A 66 -4.85 -11.18 5.65
N GLY A 67 -3.55 -11.43 5.41
CA GLY A 67 -3.01 -12.79 5.24
C GLY A 67 -3.38 -13.47 3.92
N LEU A 68 -4.10 -12.79 3.03
CA LEU A 68 -4.52 -13.30 1.71
C LEU A 68 -3.55 -12.92 0.58
N GLY A 69 -2.61 -12.02 0.86
CA GLY A 69 -1.58 -11.59 -0.08
C GLY A 69 -0.20 -12.21 0.18
N ARG A 70 0.52 -12.50 -0.90
CA ARG A 70 1.95 -12.76 -0.88
C ARG A 70 2.68 -11.50 -1.31
N VAL A 71 3.65 -11.07 -0.51
CA VAL A 71 4.54 -9.95 -0.83
C VAL A 71 5.98 -10.42 -0.72
N ALA A 72 6.83 -10.12 -1.69
CA ALA A 72 8.25 -10.49 -1.67
C ALA A 72 9.11 -9.40 -2.30
N VAL A 73 10.38 -9.36 -1.92
CA VAL A 73 11.38 -8.54 -2.62
C VAL A 73 12.08 -9.42 -3.65
N ARG A 74 12.27 -8.90 -4.86
CA ARG A 74 13.11 -9.51 -5.89
C ARG A 74 14.23 -8.58 -6.30
N MET A 75 15.38 -9.17 -6.54
CA MET A 75 16.45 -8.50 -7.28
C MET A 75 16.23 -8.79 -8.77
N SER A 76 16.14 -7.76 -9.60
CA SER A 76 16.12 -7.93 -11.04
C SER A 76 17.48 -8.42 -11.52
N LEU A 77 17.46 -9.39 -12.44
CA LEU A 77 18.65 -9.97 -13.07
C LEU A 77 18.81 -9.48 -14.51
N GLU A 78 17.95 -8.58 -14.96
CA GLU A 78 18.06 -7.96 -16.27
C GLU A 78 19.34 -7.11 -16.35
N ALA A 79 19.93 -7.01 -17.54
CA ALA A 79 21.13 -6.19 -17.74
C ALA A 79 20.86 -4.69 -17.51
N ASN A 80 19.66 -4.23 -17.88
CA ASN A 80 19.19 -2.85 -17.72
C ASN A 80 17.82 -2.87 -17.02
N PRO A 81 17.77 -3.17 -15.71
CA PRO A 81 16.51 -3.23 -14.99
C PRO A 81 15.93 -1.83 -14.77
N LEU A 82 14.60 -1.69 -14.66
CA LEU A 82 13.97 -0.45 -14.20
C LEU A 82 14.55 0.03 -12.87
N TRP A 83 14.68 -0.91 -11.95
CA TRP A 83 15.38 -0.73 -10.69
C TRP A 83 15.87 -2.10 -10.22
N PRO A 84 17.01 -2.21 -9.53
CA PRO A 84 17.52 -3.50 -9.10
C PRO A 84 16.58 -4.20 -8.10
N SER A 85 15.93 -3.48 -7.19
CA SER A 85 15.03 -4.07 -6.19
C SER A 85 13.56 -3.79 -6.51
N MET A 86 12.75 -4.84 -6.57
CA MET A 86 11.33 -4.80 -6.88
C MET A 86 10.52 -5.40 -5.72
N ILE A 87 9.33 -4.87 -5.47
CA ILE A 87 8.32 -5.49 -4.61
C ILE A 87 7.31 -6.22 -5.50
N GLU A 88 7.20 -7.53 -5.31
CA GLU A 88 6.20 -8.38 -5.96
C GLU A 88 5.03 -8.65 -5.02
N VAL A 89 3.82 -8.62 -5.58
CA VAL A 89 2.56 -8.84 -4.87
C VAL A 89 1.69 -9.81 -5.67
N HIS A 90 1.09 -10.79 -4.99
CA HIS A 90 0.16 -11.76 -5.60
C HIS A 90 -0.97 -12.10 -4.62
N THR A 91 -2.19 -12.24 -5.14
CA THR A 91 -3.35 -12.70 -4.37
C THR A 91 -4.41 -13.34 -5.27
N SER A 92 -4.97 -14.45 -4.78
CA SER A 92 -6.14 -15.14 -5.37
C SER A 92 -7.46 -14.76 -4.69
N ALA A 93 -7.42 -13.75 -3.81
CA ALA A 93 -8.59 -13.09 -3.25
C ALA A 93 -8.42 -11.57 -3.38
N PRO A 94 -8.23 -11.03 -4.60
CA PRO A 94 -7.75 -9.65 -4.81
C PRO A 94 -8.65 -8.61 -4.18
N VAL A 95 -9.97 -8.72 -4.36
CA VAL A 95 -10.92 -7.75 -3.79
C VAL A 95 -10.86 -7.72 -2.27
N LEU A 96 -10.89 -8.88 -1.62
CA LEU A 96 -10.88 -8.95 -0.16
C LEU A 96 -9.52 -8.54 0.43
N ALA A 97 -8.41 -9.03 -0.15
CA ALA A 97 -7.07 -8.71 0.29
C ALA A 97 -6.76 -7.21 0.14
N CYS A 98 -7.11 -6.64 -1.01
CA CYS A 98 -6.80 -5.25 -1.34
C CYS A 98 -7.82 -4.28 -0.74
N LEU A 99 -9.10 -4.39 -1.06
CA LEU A 99 -10.12 -3.40 -0.65
C LEU A 99 -10.68 -3.68 0.75
N GLY A 100 -10.93 -4.95 1.06
CA GLY A 100 -11.47 -5.37 2.37
C GLY A 100 -10.44 -5.34 3.51
N SER A 101 -9.15 -5.21 3.21
CA SER A 101 -8.09 -5.16 4.22
C SER A 101 -7.02 -4.10 3.90
N GLN A 102 -6.26 -4.22 2.81
CA GLN A 102 -5.06 -3.39 2.56
C GLN A 102 -5.36 -1.89 2.42
N TYR A 103 -6.45 -1.52 1.76
CA TYR A 103 -6.83 -0.15 1.44
C TYR A 103 -6.80 0.74 2.68
N ALA A 104 -6.25 1.95 2.51
CA ALA A 104 -6.11 2.94 3.58
C ALA A 104 -7.36 3.82 3.68
N GLY A 105 -8.52 3.24 3.94
CA GLY A 105 -9.78 4.00 3.90
C GLY A 105 -10.35 4.39 5.27
N TRP A 106 -9.80 3.89 6.38
CA TRP A 106 -10.33 4.24 7.70
C TRP A 106 -9.73 5.54 8.23
N SER A 107 -10.47 6.64 8.08
CA SER A 107 -10.11 7.96 8.61
C SER A 107 -10.14 8.00 10.15
N LEU A 108 -8.96 8.25 10.74
CA LEU A 108 -8.76 8.37 12.18
C LEU A 108 -8.23 9.78 12.49
N SER A 109 -9.02 10.58 13.21
CA SER A 109 -8.66 11.95 13.54
C SER A 109 -8.93 12.29 15.01
N ALA A 110 -8.09 13.16 15.56
CA ALA A 110 -8.26 13.73 16.90
C ALA A 110 -7.87 15.21 16.91
N THR A 111 -8.65 16.03 17.61
CA THR A 111 -8.41 17.46 17.76
C THR A 111 -7.23 17.75 18.70
N LYS A 112 -6.82 19.02 18.81
CA LYS A 112 -5.76 19.42 19.74
C LYS A 112 -6.18 19.18 21.20
N GLU A 113 -7.44 19.40 21.51
CA GLU A 113 -8.03 19.22 22.84
C GLU A 113 -7.98 17.74 23.23
N GLN A 114 -8.34 16.83 22.32
CA GLN A 114 -8.33 15.38 22.54
C GLN A 114 -6.93 14.79 22.67
N THR A 115 -5.92 15.46 22.14
CA THR A 115 -4.51 15.01 22.13
C THR A 115 -3.63 15.76 23.13
N GLY A 116 -4.15 16.77 23.81
CA GLY A 116 -3.37 17.64 24.69
C GLY A 116 -2.34 18.51 23.97
N GLY A 117 -2.47 18.74 22.65
CA GLY A 117 -1.60 19.70 21.95
C GLY A 117 -1.63 19.67 20.43
N LYS A 118 -1.41 18.51 19.80
CA LYS A 118 -1.21 18.40 18.33
C LYS A 118 -2.31 17.56 17.67
N LYS A 119 -3.02 18.16 16.71
CA LYS A 119 -4.01 17.46 15.86
C LYS A 119 -3.40 16.18 15.29
N PHE A 120 -4.09 15.06 15.43
CA PHE A 120 -3.71 13.78 14.84
C PHE A 120 -4.63 13.44 13.67
N PHE A 121 -4.03 12.91 12.61
CA PHE A 121 -4.74 12.38 11.45
C PHE A 121 -3.95 11.22 10.88
N SER A 122 -4.63 10.13 10.55
CA SER A 122 -4.07 9.01 9.82
C SER A 122 -5.17 8.26 9.06
N LEU A 123 -4.78 7.54 8.03
CA LEU A 123 -5.60 6.54 7.38
C LEU A 123 -5.17 5.16 7.85
N GLY A 124 -6.07 4.45 8.51
CA GLY A 124 -5.85 3.09 8.95
C GLY A 124 -5.97 2.11 7.78
N SER A 125 -5.05 1.16 7.72
CA SER A 125 -5.01 0.03 6.78
C SER A 125 -4.99 -1.29 7.53
N GLY A 126 -5.45 -2.37 6.90
CA GLY A 126 -5.34 -3.73 7.43
C GLY A 126 -6.64 -4.31 7.99
N PRO A 127 -6.55 -5.53 8.54
CA PRO A 127 -7.71 -6.40 8.74
C PRO A 127 -8.69 -5.86 9.77
N ALA A 128 -8.25 -5.08 10.76
CA ALA A 128 -9.15 -4.48 11.74
C ALA A 128 -10.20 -3.53 11.12
N ARG A 129 -9.95 -2.99 9.92
CA ARG A 129 -10.97 -2.23 9.17
C ARG A 129 -12.25 -3.04 8.97
N ALA A 130 -12.12 -4.34 8.71
CA ALA A 130 -13.27 -5.21 8.48
C ALA A 130 -14.05 -5.57 9.76
N LEU A 131 -13.47 -5.39 10.94
CA LEU A 131 -14.19 -5.48 12.22
C LEU A 131 -15.00 -4.20 12.46
N ALA A 132 -14.34 -3.05 12.27
CA ALA A 132 -14.96 -1.74 12.51
C ALA A 132 -16.01 -1.38 11.46
N ALA A 133 -15.74 -1.74 10.20
CA ALA A 133 -16.55 -1.56 9.01
C ALA A 133 -17.29 -0.20 8.98
N LYS A 134 -16.49 0.88 9.12
CA LYS A 134 -16.92 2.29 9.15
C LYS A 134 -17.01 2.94 7.79
N GLU A 135 -16.50 2.28 6.76
CA GLU A 135 -16.45 2.74 5.38
C GLU A 135 -17.64 2.19 4.61
N THR A 136 -18.25 3.00 3.74
CA THR A 136 -19.36 2.55 2.86
C THR A 136 -18.95 1.39 1.97
N LEU A 137 -17.67 1.31 1.63
CA LEU A 137 -17.06 0.21 0.88
C LEU A 137 -17.42 -1.17 1.45
N PHE A 138 -17.52 -1.35 2.77
CA PHE A 138 -17.86 -2.67 3.34
C PHE A 138 -19.30 -3.10 3.05
N ASP A 139 -20.23 -2.16 2.87
CA ASP A 139 -21.60 -2.47 2.47
C ASP A 139 -21.65 -2.88 0.99
N GLU A 140 -20.83 -2.25 0.14
CA GLU A 140 -20.69 -2.59 -1.29
C GLU A 140 -20.01 -3.94 -1.49
N LEU A 141 -19.00 -4.25 -0.67
CA LEU A 141 -18.33 -5.54 -0.65
C LEU A 141 -19.20 -6.66 -0.05
N GLY A 142 -20.28 -6.32 0.66
CA GLY A 142 -21.09 -7.29 1.38
C GLY A 142 -20.30 -8.08 2.42
N TYR A 143 -19.25 -7.48 2.99
CA TYR A 143 -18.29 -8.16 3.85
C TYR A 143 -18.10 -7.43 5.18
N ARG A 144 -18.17 -8.18 6.28
CA ARG A 144 -17.79 -7.75 7.63
C ARG A 144 -17.15 -8.94 8.32
N ASP A 145 -15.99 -8.72 8.92
CA ASP A 145 -15.27 -9.77 9.62
C ASP A 145 -15.79 -9.92 11.07
N ARG A 146 -15.55 -11.09 11.66
CA ARG A 146 -15.83 -11.38 13.07
C ARG A 146 -14.66 -12.18 13.62
N HIS A 147 -13.84 -11.53 14.45
CA HIS A 147 -12.74 -12.16 15.17
C HIS A 147 -12.52 -11.45 16.50
N ASP A 148 -11.88 -12.11 17.45
CA ASP A 148 -11.61 -11.57 18.78
C ASP A 148 -10.26 -10.83 18.88
N ARG A 149 -9.50 -10.80 17.79
CA ARG A 149 -8.21 -10.11 17.64
C ARG A 149 -8.18 -9.29 16.37
N GLY A 150 -7.43 -8.20 16.39
CA GLY A 150 -7.27 -7.35 15.22
C GLY A 150 -5.91 -6.68 15.12
N ALA A 151 -5.53 -6.37 13.89
CA ALA A 151 -4.34 -5.59 13.60
C ALA A 151 -4.67 -4.43 12.66
N LEU A 152 -4.08 -3.27 12.94
CA LEU A 152 -4.22 -2.07 12.13
C LEU A 152 -2.86 -1.42 11.92
N VAL A 153 -2.60 -1.01 10.68
CA VAL A 153 -1.38 -0.31 10.28
C VAL A 153 -1.71 1.16 10.06
N LEU A 154 -0.93 2.04 10.69
CA LEU A 154 -1.07 3.48 10.63
C LEU A 154 0.16 4.09 9.97
N GLU A 155 -0.03 4.81 8.88
CA GLU A 155 1.01 5.61 8.27
C GLU A 155 1.10 6.95 8.98
N VAL A 156 2.02 7.05 9.95
CA VAL A 156 2.16 8.20 10.86
C VAL A 156 3.61 8.42 11.26
N ASP A 157 3.94 9.67 11.59
CA ASP A 157 5.26 10.12 12.05
C ASP A 157 5.44 10.08 13.58
N ARG A 158 4.41 9.64 14.31
CA ARG A 158 4.40 9.53 15.77
C ARG A 158 3.37 8.50 16.24
N LEU A 159 3.55 8.00 17.46
CA LEU A 159 2.63 7.04 18.04
C LEU A 159 1.19 7.60 18.15
N PRO A 160 0.16 6.75 17.94
CA PRO A 160 -1.23 7.17 18.08
C PRO A 160 -1.53 7.58 19.53
N PRO A 161 -2.21 8.71 19.75
CA PRO A 161 -2.59 9.14 21.09
C PRO A 161 -3.64 8.18 21.68
N PRO A 162 -3.75 8.06 23.02
CA PRO A 162 -4.70 7.15 23.67
C PRO A 162 -6.13 7.27 23.15
N PHE A 163 -6.60 8.49 22.91
CA PHE A 163 -7.93 8.74 22.34
C PHE A 163 -8.20 7.98 21.01
N ILE A 164 -7.19 7.89 20.13
CA ILE A 164 -7.29 7.17 18.87
C ILE A 164 -7.29 5.66 19.11
N ILE A 165 -6.46 5.17 20.04
CA ILE A 165 -6.42 3.75 20.41
C ILE A 165 -7.77 3.31 20.97
N ASP A 166 -8.34 4.07 21.90
CA ASP A 166 -9.66 3.78 22.48
C ASP A 166 -10.77 3.80 21.43
N LYS A 167 -10.66 4.71 20.44
CA LYS A 167 -11.59 4.75 19.31
C LYS A 167 -11.50 3.47 18.48
N ILE A 168 -10.30 3.01 18.15
CA ILE A 168 -10.10 1.77 17.38
C ILE A 168 -10.67 0.58 18.14
N LEU A 169 -10.36 0.45 19.45
CA LEU A 169 -10.87 -0.63 20.29
C LEU A 169 -12.41 -0.67 20.34
N ARG A 170 -13.05 0.48 20.58
CA ARG A 170 -14.52 0.58 20.58
C ARG A 170 -15.13 0.23 19.23
N ASP A 171 -14.56 0.78 18.16
CA ASP A 171 -15.09 0.60 16.81
C ASP A 171 -14.95 -0.85 16.34
N CYS A 172 -13.85 -1.54 16.70
CA CYS A 172 -13.63 -2.96 16.40
C CYS A 172 -14.28 -3.92 17.42
N ALA A 173 -14.85 -3.41 18.52
CA ALA A 173 -15.33 -4.19 19.66
C ALA A 173 -14.28 -5.18 20.23
N LEU A 174 -13.03 -4.73 20.34
CA LEU A 174 -11.91 -5.54 20.84
C LEU A 174 -11.56 -5.21 22.29
N ALA A 175 -11.12 -6.22 23.04
CA ALA A 175 -10.41 -5.99 24.29
C ALA A 175 -9.01 -5.39 24.01
N PRO A 176 -8.47 -4.54 24.90
CA PRO A 176 -7.17 -3.88 24.69
C PRO A 176 -6.01 -4.84 24.34
N ASP A 177 -5.90 -5.98 25.03
CA ASP A 177 -4.86 -7.00 24.81
C ASP A 177 -5.02 -7.80 23.50
N LYS A 178 -6.06 -7.51 22.73
CA LYS A 178 -6.37 -8.16 21.45
C LYS A 178 -6.10 -7.30 20.23
N LEU A 179 -5.62 -6.06 20.43
CA LEU A 179 -5.27 -5.13 19.37
C LEU A 179 -3.75 -5.03 19.21
N THR A 180 -3.28 -5.17 17.97
CA THR A 180 -1.93 -4.79 17.56
C THR A 180 -1.99 -3.60 16.61
N LEU A 181 -1.35 -2.50 16.99
CA LEU A 181 -1.15 -1.34 16.14
C LEU A 181 0.28 -1.33 15.59
N VAL A 182 0.41 -1.21 14.28
CA VAL A 182 1.71 -1.01 13.63
C VAL A 182 1.80 0.43 13.17
N VAL A 183 2.91 1.11 13.46
CA VAL A 183 3.16 2.47 12.96
C VAL A 183 4.34 2.48 12.00
N THR A 184 4.15 3.10 10.83
CA THR A 184 5.18 3.20 9.79
C THR A 184 5.14 4.58 9.12
N PRO A 185 6.07 5.50 9.41
CA PRO A 185 6.18 6.73 8.63
C PRO A 185 6.54 6.41 7.18
N THR A 186 6.00 7.15 6.21
CA THR A 186 6.26 6.94 4.77
C THR A 186 7.76 6.95 4.42
N HIS A 187 8.53 7.82 5.08
CA HIS A 187 9.97 7.99 4.87
C HIS A 187 10.84 6.90 5.54
N SER A 188 10.25 6.01 6.33
CA SER A 188 10.95 4.85 6.89
C SER A 188 11.11 3.74 5.84
N VAL A 189 12.09 2.85 6.03
CA VAL A 189 12.31 1.71 5.13
C VAL A 189 11.08 0.78 5.10
N ALA A 190 10.47 0.51 6.26
CA ALA A 190 9.28 -0.35 6.31
C ALA A 190 8.05 0.34 5.69
N GLY A 191 7.89 1.65 5.92
CA GLY A 191 6.85 2.47 5.32
C GLY A 191 6.94 2.49 3.79
N THR A 192 8.13 2.73 3.25
CA THR A 192 8.37 2.72 1.80
C THR A 192 7.92 1.39 1.19
N VAL A 193 8.31 0.25 1.79
CA VAL A 193 7.94 -1.08 1.28
C VAL A 193 6.44 -1.33 1.34
N GLN A 194 5.76 -0.99 2.46
CA GLN A 194 4.32 -1.25 2.55
C GLN A 194 3.52 -0.41 1.56
N VAL A 195 3.92 0.84 1.30
CA VAL A 195 3.26 1.69 0.31
C VAL A 195 3.44 1.10 -1.08
N VAL A 196 4.66 0.76 -1.48
CA VAL A 196 4.95 0.18 -2.81
C VAL A 196 4.22 -1.16 -3.00
N ALA A 197 4.05 -1.95 -1.94
CA ALA A 197 3.28 -3.20 -1.97
C ALA A 197 1.77 -3.01 -2.22
N ARG A 198 1.28 -1.76 -2.36
CA ARG A 198 -0.10 -1.45 -2.75
C ARG A 198 -0.32 -1.42 -4.26
N VAL A 199 0.69 -1.75 -5.07
CA VAL A 199 0.59 -1.73 -6.54
C VAL A 199 -0.66 -2.43 -7.08
N VAL A 200 -1.05 -3.58 -6.51
CA VAL A 200 -2.29 -4.29 -6.88
C VAL A 200 -3.52 -3.59 -6.30
N GLU A 201 -3.46 -3.15 -5.04
CA GLU A 201 -4.58 -2.46 -4.38
C GLU A 201 -4.99 -1.18 -5.11
N VAL A 202 -4.03 -0.39 -5.56
CA VAL A 202 -4.27 0.81 -6.34
C VAL A 202 -5.02 0.50 -7.65
N ALA A 203 -4.68 -0.60 -8.33
CA ALA A 203 -5.42 -1.05 -9.51
C ALA A 203 -6.85 -1.49 -9.18
N LEU A 204 -7.05 -2.19 -8.05
CA LEU A 204 -8.37 -2.63 -7.59
C LEU A 204 -9.24 -1.44 -7.13
N HIS A 205 -8.65 -0.45 -6.46
CA HIS A 205 -9.34 0.76 -6.06
C HIS A 205 -9.77 1.56 -7.29
N LYS A 206 -8.89 1.73 -8.29
CA LYS A 206 -9.29 2.40 -9.54
C LYS A 206 -10.34 1.59 -10.33
N THR A 207 -10.24 0.27 -10.37
CA THR A 207 -11.28 -0.61 -10.94
C THR A 207 -12.65 -0.33 -10.30
N HIS A 208 -12.68 -0.20 -8.97
CA HIS A 208 -13.88 0.15 -8.23
C HIS A 208 -14.40 1.56 -8.58
N VAL A 209 -13.52 2.57 -8.63
CA VAL A 209 -13.87 3.95 -9.03
C VAL A 209 -14.43 4.03 -10.44
N LEU A 210 -13.95 3.20 -11.37
CA LEU A 210 -14.49 3.09 -12.73
C LEU A 210 -15.89 2.42 -12.77
N GLY A 211 -16.40 1.95 -11.64
CA GLY A 211 -17.69 1.26 -11.55
C GLY A 211 -17.69 -0.10 -12.23
N VAL A 212 -16.53 -0.74 -12.38
CA VAL A 212 -16.45 -2.14 -12.80
C VAL A 212 -16.90 -3.01 -11.64
N ASP A 213 -17.74 -4.00 -11.95
CA ASP A 213 -18.16 -5.00 -10.97
C ASP A 213 -16.92 -5.73 -10.43
N LEU A 214 -16.66 -5.59 -9.13
CA LEU A 214 -15.53 -6.23 -8.46
C LEU A 214 -15.60 -7.77 -8.49
N GLY A 215 -16.80 -8.33 -8.67
CA GLY A 215 -17.02 -9.75 -8.90
C GLY A 215 -16.44 -10.24 -10.24
N GLU A 216 -16.02 -9.36 -11.14
CA GLU A 216 -15.31 -9.72 -12.37
C GLU A 216 -13.85 -10.11 -12.12
N ILE A 217 -13.25 -9.67 -11.00
CA ILE A 217 -11.82 -9.86 -10.75
C ILE A 217 -11.56 -11.19 -10.04
N ILE A 218 -10.73 -12.03 -10.64
CA ILE A 218 -10.45 -13.41 -10.18
C ILE A 218 -9.08 -13.52 -9.50
N GLU A 219 -8.04 -13.05 -10.19
CA GLU A 219 -6.65 -13.09 -9.70
C GLU A 219 -6.02 -11.70 -9.83
N GLY A 220 -5.10 -11.36 -8.93
CA GLY A 220 -4.33 -10.13 -9.00
C GLY A 220 -2.85 -10.37 -8.68
N SER A 221 -1.99 -9.93 -9.57
CA SER A 221 -0.53 -9.91 -9.37
C SER A 221 0.04 -8.57 -9.80
N GLY A 222 1.15 -8.15 -9.21
CA GLY A 222 1.80 -6.92 -9.60
C GLY A 222 3.21 -6.77 -9.06
N SER A 223 3.94 -5.82 -9.63
CA SER A 223 5.29 -5.49 -9.21
C SER A 223 5.53 -3.99 -9.34
N ALA A 224 6.24 -3.40 -8.39
CA ALA A 224 6.71 -2.02 -8.48
C ALA A 224 8.15 -1.91 -7.96
N PRO A 225 8.98 -1.00 -8.49
CA PRO A 225 10.33 -0.77 -7.99
C PRO A 225 10.30 -0.29 -6.54
N LEU A 226 11.21 -0.78 -5.72
CA LEU A 226 11.43 -0.25 -4.38
C LEU A 226 12.30 1.02 -4.51
N PRO A 227 11.73 2.23 -4.35
CA PRO A 227 12.45 3.46 -4.61
C PRO A 227 13.60 3.65 -3.60
N PRO A 228 14.64 4.41 -3.94
CA PRO A 228 15.69 4.75 -2.99
C PRO A 228 15.16 5.61 -1.83
N PRO A 229 15.80 5.57 -0.65
CA PRO A 229 15.42 6.38 0.50
C PRO A 229 15.32 7.86 0.16
N ALA A 230 14.28 8.52 0.66
CA ALA A 230 14.04 9.94 0.47
C ALA A 230 14.54 10.76 1.68
N PRO A 231 14.95 12.03 1.48
CA PRO A 231 15.48 12.87 2.54
C PRO A 231 14.41 13.41 3.50
N ASP A 232 13.14 13.46 3.08
CA ASP A 232 12.02 13.99 3.86
C ASP A 232 10.69 13.29 3.52
N ALA A 233 9.65 13.60 4.29
CA ALA A 233 8.34 12.95 4.17
C ALA A 233 7.61 13.26 2.85
N ILE A 234 7.74 14.46 2.30
CA ILE A 234 7.08 14.85 1.04
C ILE A 234 7.75 14.12 -0.12
N GLN A 235 9.09 14.08 -0.13
CA GLN A 235 9.84 13.33 -1.12
C GLN A 235 9.62 11.82 -0.99
N ALA A 236 9.50 11.29 0.23
CA ALA A 236 9.17 9.87 0.45
C ALA A 236 7.79 9.51 -0.11
N MET A 237 6.79 10.33 0.20
CA MET A 237 5.44 10.19 -0.35
C MET A 237 5.46 10.30 -1.88
N GLY A 238 6.20 11.24 -2.44
CA GLY A 238 6.37 11.37 -3.88
C GLY A 238 6.94 10.10 -4.51
N ARG A 239 8.10 9.64 -4.04
CA ARG A 239 8.80 8.47 -4.60
C ARG A 239 8.01 7.16 -4.46
N THR A 240 7.32 6.97 -3.34
CA THR A 240 6.52 5.76 -3.10
C THR A 240 5.29 5.71 -4.01
N ASN A 241 4.63 6.83 -4.27
CA ASN A 241 3.56 6.92 -5.26
C ASN A 241 4.14 6.75 -6.68
N ASP A 242 5.20 7.47 -7.02
CA ASP A 242 5.84 7.41 -8.34
C ASP A 242 6.30 5.99 -8.71
N ALA A 243 6.77 5.21 -7.74
CA ALA A 243 7.09 3.80 -7.95
C ALA A 243 5.90 2.99 -8.51
N ILE A 244 4.67 3.28 -8.10
CA ILE A 244 3.46 2.63 -8.61
C ILE A 244 3.00 3.31 -9.91
N LEU A 245 2.89 4.64 -9.89
CA LEU A 245 2.35 5.46 -10.98
C LEU A 245 3.15 5.34 -12.27
N TYR A 246 4.47 5.24 -12.15
CA TYR A 246 5.40 5.27 -13.29
C TYR A 246 6.18 3.97 -13.44
N GLY A 247 6.26 3.14 -12.41
CA GLY A 247 6.99 1.85 -12.43
C GLY A 247 6.13 0.61 -12.16
N GLY A 248 4.87 0.78 -11.75
CA GLY A 248 4.01 -0.31 -11.34
C GLY A 248 3.45 -1.09 -12.54
N ARG A 249 3.64 -2.40 -12.52
CA ARG A 249 3.01 -3.36 -13.43
C ARG A 249 1.96 -4.16 -12.69
N VAL A 250 0.78 -4.32 -13.27
CA VAL A 250 -0.28 -5.16 -12.71
C VAL A 250 -0.80 -6.12 -13.75
N HIS A 251 -0.98 -7.38 -13.37
CA HIS A 251 -1.69 -8.39 -14.13
C HIS A 251 -2.95 -8.78 -13.37
N LEU A 252 -4.12 -8.58 -14.00
CA LEU A 252 -5.40 -9.03 -13.48
C LEU A 252 -5.95 -10.13 -14.38
N THR A 253 -6.56 -11.15 -13.76
CA THR A 253 -7.43 -12.09 -14.49
C THR A 253 -8.87 -11.74 -14.19
N VAL A 254 -9.69 -11.60 -15.22
CA VAL A 254 -11.11 -11.24 -15.14
C VAL A 254 -12.00 -12.23 -15.85
N LYS A 255 -13.31 -12.20 -15.58
CA LYS A 255 -14.28 -13.10 -16.21
C LYS A 255 -14.48 -12.80 -17.69
N SER A 256 -14.76 -11.54 -18.06
CA SER A 256 -15.23 -11.16 -19.40
C SER A 256 -14.23 -10.34 -20.23
N ASP A 257 -14.30 -10.49 -21.56
CA ASP A 257 -13.50 -9.71 -22.52
C ASP A 257 -13.83 -8.22 -22.49
N ALA A 258 -15.11 -7.89 -22.28
CA ALA A 258 -15.57 -6.51 -22.23
C ALA A 258 -14.88 -5.75 -21.08
N VAL A 259 -14.83 -6.37 -19.90
CA VAL A 259 -14.13 -5.81 -18.74
C VAL A 259 -12.63 -5.80 -18.97
N ALA A 260 -12.07 -6.85 -19.57
CA ALA A 260 -10.64 -6.91 -19.83
C ALA A 260 -10.15 -5.77 -20.75
N ARG A 261 -10.86 -5.51 -21.86
CA ARG A 261 -10.58 -4.39 -22.76
C ARG A 261 -10.72 -3.04 -22.05
N ARG A 262 -11.79 -2.87 -21.29
CA ARG A 262 -12.08 -1.62 -20.58
C ARG A 262 -10.97 -1.31 -19.57
N LEU A 263 -10.61 -2.28 -18.73
CA LEU A 263 -9.57 -2.10 -17.73
C LEU A 263 -8.20 -1.86 -18.37
N ALA A 264 -7.86 -2.56 -19.45
CA ALA A 264 -6.62 -2.30 -20.18
C ALA A 264 -6.56 -0.86 -20.71
N ALA A 265 -7.68 -0.32 -21.21
CA ALA A 265 -7.75 1.04 -21.73
C ALA A 265 -7.75 2.12 -20.63
N GLU A 266 -8.48 1.90 -19.52
CA GLU A 266 -8.80 2.95 -18.55
C GLU A 266 -7.92 2.91 -17.28
N LEU A 267 -7.43 1.74 -16.86
CA LEU A 267 -6.66 1.62 -15.61
C LEU A 267 -5.33 2.37 -15.59
N PRO A 268 -4.50 2.43 -16.64
CA PRO A 268 -3.19 3.07 -16.55
C PRO A 268 -3.22 4.51 -15.99
N SER A 269 -2.20 4.86 -15.21
CA SER A 269 -2.00 6.22 -14.65
C SER A 269 -1.87 7.28 -15.75
N SER A 270 -1.40 6.91 -16.93
CA SER A 270 -1.25 7.79 -18.11
C SER A 270 -2.55 8.41 -18.61
N ASN A 271 -3.71 7.94 -18.13
CA ASN A 271 -5.02 8.52 -18.45
C ASN A 271 -5.40 9.69 -17.55
N ALA A 272 -4.67 9.93 -16.45
CA ALA A 272 -4.95 11.02 -15.54
C ALA A 272 -4.46 12.36 -16.11
N ARG A 273 -5.20 13.44 -15.86
CA ARG A 273 -4.85 14.80 -16.29
C ARG A 273 -3.47 15.23 -15.75
N ASP A 274 -3.18 14.83 -14.51
CA ASP A 274 -2.01 15.30 -13.78
C ASP A 274 -0.75 14.42 -14.01
N TYR A 275 -0.82 13.41 -14.90
CA TYR A 275 0.30 12.52 -15.24
C TYR A 275 1.49 13.24 -15.88
N GLY A 276 2.71 12.74 -15.62
CA GLY A 276 3.92 13.08 -16.39
C GLY A 276 4.93 13.95 -15.65
N ARG A 277 4.77 14.11 -14.34
CA ARG A 277 5.73 14.79 -13.45
C ARG A 277 5.74 14.16 -12.05
N PRO A 278 6.80 14.35 -11.25
CA PRO A 278 6.91 13.73 -9.93
C PRO A 278 5.71 14.01 -9.03
N PHE A 279 5.22 13.02 -8.29
CA PHE A 279 4.05 13.19 -7.42
C PHE A 279 4.26 14.25 -6.33
N ALA A 280 5.50 14.40 -5.83
CA ALA A 280 5.84 15.48 -4.90
C ALA A 280 5.59 16.89 -5.50
N ASP A 281 5.88 17.07 -6.80
CA ASP A 281 5.66 18.33 -7.50
C ASP A 281 4.17 18.58 -7.77
N ILE A 282 3.44 17.51 -8.10
CA ILE A 282 1.98 17.55 -8.25
C ILE A 282 1.34 18.00 -6.93
N PHE A 283 1.67 17.31 -5.83
CA PHE A 283 1.14 17.59 -4.51
C PHE A 283 1.48 19.01 -4.03
N THR A 284 2.71 19.47 -4.28
CA THR A 284 3.12 20.84 -3.96
C THR A 284 2.34 21.87 -4.79
N SER A 285 2.10 21.61 -6.09
CA SER A 285 1.37 22.53 -6.96
C SER A 285 -0.11 22.71 -6.59
N PHE A 286 -0.68 21.75 -5.86
CA PHE A 286 -2.04 21.83 -5.30
C PHE A 286 -2.05 22.22 -3.81
N ASN A 287 -0.98 22.86 -3.31
CA ASN A 287 -0.86 23.32 -1.92
C ASN A 287 -1.10 22.20 -0.89
N TYR A 288 -0.61 20.99 -1.18
CA TYR A 288 -0.74 19.83 -0.30
C TYR A 288 -2.19 19.34 -0.10
N ASP A 289 -3.07 19.64 -1.05
CA ASP A 289 -4.47 19.21 -1.05
C ASP A 289 -4.69 18.00 -1.97
N PHE A 290 -4.81 16.80 -1.38
CA PHE A 290 -5.09 15.56 -2.09
C PHE A 290 -6.40 15.59 -2.88
N TYR A 291 -7.40 16.38 -2.46
CA TYR A 291 -8.71 16.41 -3.13
C TYR A 291 -8.68 17.12 -4.49
N GLN A 292 -7.62 17.88 -4.78
CA GLN A 292 -7.47 18.58 -6.06
C GLN A 292 -6.70 17.76 -7.11
N ILE A 293 -6.00 16.71 -6.67
CA ILE A 293 -5.31 15.78 -7.55
C ILE A 293 -6.35 14.90 -8.24
N ASP A 294 -6.19 14.70 -9.55
CA ASP A 294 -7.02 13.76 -10.30
C ASP A 294 -6.98 12.36 -9.65
N PRO A 295 -8.10 11.83 -9.14
CA PRO A 295 -8.12 10.52 -8.49
C PRO A 295 -7.73 9.38 -9.45
N ALA A 296 -7.86 9.58 -10.77
CA ALA A 296 -7.41 8.61 -11.76
C ALA A 296 -5.88 8.45 -11.80
N LEU A 297 -5.13 9.36 -11.17
CA LEU A 297 -3.67 9.29 -11.08
C LEU A 297 -3.20 8.17 -10.15
N PHE A 298 -3.98 7.81 -9.12
CA PHE A 298 -3.69 6.67 -8.25
C PHE A 298 -3.97 5.37 -9.00
N ALA A 299 -3.01 4.98 -9.82
CA ALA A 299 -3.12 3.86 -10.74
C ALA A 299 -1.73 3.27 -11.06
N PRO A 300 -1.63 2.00 -11.50
CA PRO A 300 -0.37 1.47 -12.00
C PRO A 300 0.03 2.10 -13.34
N ALA A 301 1.32 2.08 -13.65
CA ALA A 301 1.88 2.55 -14.91
C ALA A 301 1.44 1.68 -16.11
N GLU A 302 1.45 0.37 -15.92
CA GLU A 302 1.22 -0.63 -16.97
C GLU A 302 0.32 -1.76 -16.47
N VAL A 303 -0.61 -2.20 -17.31
CA VAL A 303 -1.53 -3.30 -16.98
C VAL A 303 -1.62 -4.34 -18.09
N TRP A 304 -1.77 -5.59 -17.65
CA TRP A 304 -2.14 -6.73 -18.48
C TRP A 304 -3.43 -7.31 -17.91
N ILE A 305 -4.47 -7.48 -18.72
CA ILE A 305 -5.77 -7.96 -18.25
C ILE A 305 -6.15 -9.18 -19.08
N SER A 306 -6.10 -10.36 -18.46
CA SER A 306 -6.46 -11.64 -19.09
C SER A 306 -7.92 -11.97 -18.84
N SER A 307 -8.65 -12.35 -19.88
CA SER A 307 -10.05 -12.75 -19.81
C SER A 307 -10.19 -14.27 -19.76
N LEU A 308 -11.02 -14.79 -18.84
CA LEU A 308 -11.40 -16.20 -18.80
C LEU A 308 -12.38 -16.59 -19.92
N GLU A 309 -13.15 -15.63 -20.45
CA GLU A 309 -14.14 -15.85 -21.51
C GLU A 309 -13.49 -16.35 -22.80
N SER A 310 -12.41 -15.69 -23.24
CA SER A 310 -11.73 -16.00 -24.51
C SER A 310 -10.30 -16.50 -24.35
N GLY A 311 -9.69 -16.33 -23.18
CA GLY A 311 -8.26 -16.53 -22.97
C GLY A 311 -7.37 -15.40 -23.51
N ALA A 312 -7.95 -14.34 -24.10
CA ALA A 312 -7.19 -13.21 -24.60
C ALA A 312 -6.63 -12.36 -23.45
N THR A 313 -5.49 -11.71 -23.70
CA THR A 313 -4.90 -10.73 -22.78
C THR A 313 -4.81 -9.37 -23.47
N TYR A 314 -5.29 -8.34 -22.80
CA TYR A 314 -5.28 -6.97 -23.27
C TYR A 314 -4.25 -6.17 -22.47
N HIS A 315 -3.51 -5.31 -23.16
CA HIS A 315 -2.42 -4.51 -22.60
C HIS A 315 -2.75 -3.04 -22.68
N GLY A 316 -2.32 -2.29 -21.66
CA GLY A 316 -2.36 -0.83 -21.72
C GLY A 316 -1.41 -0.17 -20.75
N GLY A 317 -1.15 1.11 -21.00
CA GLY A 317 -0.16 1.88 -20.25
C GLY A 317 1.28 1.55 -20.65
N LYS A 318 2.21 2.10 -19.88
CA LYS A 318 3.65 1.90 -20.05
C LYS A 318 4.37 2.36 -18.79
N ILE A 319 5.55 1.80 -18.55
CA ILE A 319 6.48 2.33 -17.55
C ILE A 319 7.13 3.62 -18.07
N ASP A 320 7.35 4.57 -17.16
CA ASP A 320 8.08 5.82 -17.42
C ASP A 320 9.44 5.80 -16.71
N MET A 321 10.34 4.99 -17.25
CA MET A 321 11.68 4.78 -16.68
C MET A 321 12.49 6.08 -16.64
N ALA A 322 12.39 6.92 -17.69
CA ALA A 322 13.12 8.17 -17.77
C ALA A 322 12.74 9.14 -16.64
N LEU A 323 11.44 9.22 -16.31
CA LEU A 323 10.96 10.04 -15.21
C LEU A 323 11.47 9.52 -13.86
N LEU A 324 11.51 8.20 -13.65
CA LEU A 324 12.04 7.61 -12.42
C LEU A 324 13.56 7.79 -12.29
N ASP A 325 14.31 7.54 -13.37
CA ASP A 325 15.77 7.69 -13.42
C ASP A 325 16.19 9.12 -13.11
N ALA A 326 15.49 10.11 -13.67
CA ALA A 326 15.77 11.53 -13.42
C ALA A 326 15.61 11.93 -11.94
N GLN A 327 14.75 11.23 -11.19
CA GLN A 327 14.48 11.51 -9.78
C GLN A 327 15.36 10.72 -8.81
N TRP A 328 15.76 9.51 -9.21
CA TRP A 328 16.33 8.50 -8.30
C TRP A 328 17.83 8.31 -8.50
N SER A 329 18.37 8.71 -9.65
CA SER A 329 19.80 8.59 -9.95
C SER A 329 20.60 9.72 -9.33
N GLY A 330 21.73 9.37 -8.70
CA GLY A 330 22.77 10.32 -8.33
C GLY A 330 23.76 10.52 -9.47
N THR A 331 24.38 11.69 -9.57
CA THR A 331 25.52 11.93 -10.46
C THR A 331 26.80 11.42 -9.81
N LEU A 332 27.51 10.51 -10.49
CA LEU A 332 28.88 10.19 -10.13
C LEU A 332 29.79 11.37 -10.55
N PRO A 333 30.76 11.76 -9.72
CA PRO A 333 31.83 12.63 -10.18
C PRO A 333 32.46 12.01 -11.42
N ALA A 334 32.72 12.81 -12.46
CA ALA A 334 33.51 12.35 -13.59
C ALA A 334 34.82 11.76 -13.04
N ALA A 335 35.12 10.51 -13.38
CA ALA A 335 36.37 9.90 -12.98
C ALA A 335 37.50 10.84 -13.41
N ALA A 336 38.35 11.26 -12.46
CA ALA A 336 39.57 11.94 -12.80
C ALA A 336 40.38 10.96 -13.64
N VAL A 337 40.32 11.12 -14.96
CA VAL A 337 41.16 10.38 -15.90
C VAL A 337 42.58 10.83 -15.57
N GLY A 338 43.25 10.05 -14.73
CA GLY A 338 44.62 10.29 -14.30
C GLY A 338 45.50 10.35 -15.54
N GLY A 339 46.01 11.55 -15.81
CA GLY A 339 47.09 11.73 -16.76
C GLY A 339 48.36 11.07 -16.25
N ALA A 340 48.81 10.06 -16.97
CA ALA A 340 50.21 9.65 -17.17
C ALA A 340 50.18 8.54 -18.23
N ALA A 341 50.96 8.51 -19.30
CA ALA A 341 52.20 9.21 -19.60
C ALA A 341 52.32 9.39 -21.12
N GLN A 342 52.83 10.54 -21.56
CA GLN A 342 53.56 10.60 -22.83
C GLN A 342 54.98 10.07 -22.58
N PRO A 343 55.55 9.32 -23.55
CA PRO A 343 56.83 8.62 -23.40
C PRO A 343 58.04 9.55 -23.24
#